data_AF-A0AAD4EHI9-F1
#
_entry.id   AF-A0AAD4EHI9-F1
#
_cell.length_a   1.000
_cell.length_b   1.000
_cell.length_c   1.000
_cell.angle_alpha   90.00
_cell.angle_beta   90.00
_cell.angle_gamma   90.00
#
_symmetry.space_group_name_H-M   'P 1'
#
loop_
_entity.id
_entity.type
_entity.pdbx_description
1 polymer ?
#
loop_
_entity_poly.entity_id
_entity_poly.type
_entity_poly.pdbx_seq_one_letter_code
_entity_poly.pdbx_strand_id
1 'polypeptide(L)'
;ITVVAVGGAINTILLRSRASTVDVDFSSLDTANNPVLRDGIKSAAKAMQLGEGCMNNHTALFIAPNTKTSLHNEAISDGAVIFDEPGLQVLTAPWMYCLVAKLEKAGKRGNAKSYDMSDASQYL
;
A
#
# COMPACT_ATOMS: atom_id res chain seq x y z
N ILE A 1 -8.23 -12.15 -5.18
CA ILE A 1 -7.31 -11.15 -5.78
C ILE A 1 -6.28 -10.80 -4.72
N THR A 2 -4.99 -10.81 -5.05
CA THR A 2 -3.94 -10.43 -4.10
C THR A 2 -3.29 -9.12 -4.51
N VAL A 3 -3.21 -8.19 -3.57
CA VAL A 3 -2.50 -6.92 -3.73
C VAL A 3 -1.51 -6.74 -2.58
N VAL A 4 -0.47 -5.97 -2.85
CA VAL A 4 0.58 -5.64 -1.89
C VAL A 4 0.42 -4.19 -1.51
N ALA A 5 -0.06 -3.91 -0.30
CA ALA A 5 -0.18 -2.56 0.22
C ALA A 5 1.20 -1.96 0.52
N VAL A 6 1.30 -0.64 0.33
CA VAL A 6 2.52 0.12 0.60
C VAL A 6 2.17 1.30 1.52
N GLY A 7 3.05 1.60 2.47
CA GLY A 7 3.01 2.85 3.23
C GLY A 7 1.84 2.94 4.22
N GLY A 8 0.98 3.94 4.03
CA GLY A 8 0.08 4.44 5.09
C GLY A 8 -0.85 3.38 5.69
N ALA A 9 -1.37 2.46 4.87
CA ALA A 9 -2.25 1.39 5.32
C ALA A 9 -1.56 0.44 6.32
N ILE A 10 -0.26 0.18 6.12
CA ILE A 10 0.53 -0.68 7.02
C ILE A 10 0.71 0.02 8.38
N ASN A 11 1.09 1.31 8.37
CA ASN A 11 1.26 2.11 9.58
C ASN A 11 -0.04 2.26 10.38
N THR A 12 -1.21 2.23 9.73
CA THR A 12 -2.50 2.46 10.41
C THR A 12 -3.20 1.17 10.84
N ILE A 13 -3.24 0.15 9.98
CA ILE A 13 -4.04 -1.06 10.24
C ILE A 13 -3.21 -2.08 11.01
N LEU A 14 -2.00 -2.38 10.52
CA LEU A 14 -1.15 -3.43 11.09
C LEU A 14 -0.32 -2.92 12.26
N LEU A 15 0.51 -1.90 12.04
CA LEU A 15 1.44 -1.37 13.05
C LEU A 15 0.76 -0.44 14.06
N ARG A 16 -0.38 0.15 13.67
CA ARG A 16 -1.17 1.09 14.49
C ARG A 16 -0.34 2.27 15.05
N SER A 17 0.71 2.67 14.34
CA SER A 17 1.55 3.82 14.69
C SER A 17 0.88 5.15 14.38
N ARG A 18 -0.18 5.13 13.56
CA ARG A 18 -0.97 6.31 13.19
C ARG A 18 -2.45 5.97 13.15
N ALA A 19 -3.29 6.93 13.54
CA ALA A 19 -4.74 6.72 13.64
C ALA A 19 -5.46 6.60 12.29
N SER A 20 -4.97 7.26 11.24
CA SER A 20 -5.63 7.27 9.93
C SER A 20 -4.66 7.50 8.78
N THR A 21 -5.07 7.10 7.57
CA THR A 21 -4.43 7.38 6.29
C THR A 21 -5.48 7.94 5.33
N VAL A 22 -5.06 8.74 4.36
CA VAL A 22 -5.99 9.32 3.37
C VAL A 22 -6.34 8.33 2.26
N ASP A 23 -5.47 7.35 2.03
CA ASP A 23 -5.61 6.34 0.98
C ASP A 23 -4.86 5.04 1.32
N VAL A 24 -5.16 4.01 0.52
CA VAL A 24 -4.48 2.73 0.47
C VAL A 24 -3.72 2.63 -0.87
N ASP A 25 -2.42 2.92 -0.82
CA ASP A 25 -1.49 2.64 -1.91
C ASP A 25 -1.27 1.13 -2.05
N PHE A 26 -1.36 0.59 -3.27
CA PHE A 26 -1.04 -0.81 -3.52
C PHE A 26 -0.26 -1.05 -4.82
N SER A 27 0.44 -2.17 -4.86
CA SER A 27 1.06 -2.76 -6.05
C SER A 27 0.44 -4.14 -6.31
N SER A 28 0.44 -4.55 -7.58
CA SER A 28 0.05 -5.90 -7.98
C SER A 28 0.67 -6.25 -9.33
N LEU A 29 0.92 -7.54 -9.56
CA LEU A 29 1.47 -8.04 -10.81
C LEU A 29 0.40 -8.13 -11.91
N ASP A 30 -0.77 -8.68 -11.57
CA ASP A 30 -1.84 -8.93 -12.54
C ASP A 30 -3.00 -7.94 -12.47
N THR A 31 -3.09 -7.12 -11.41
CA THR A 31 -4.34 -6.40 -11.11
C THR A 31 -4.33 -4.89 -11.28
N ALA A 32 -3.23 -4.31 -11.75
CA ALA A 32 -3.17 -2.86 -12.02
C ALA A 32 -4.28 -2.38 -12.98
N ASN A 33 -4.83 -3.28 -13.81
CA ASN A 33 -5.97 -3.05 -14.70
C ASN A 33 -7.11 -4.07 -14.52
N ASN A 34 -7.20 -4.78 -13.38
CA ASN A 34 -8.27 -5.75 -13.18
C ASN A 34 -9.62 -5.02 -13.01
N PRO A 35 -10.60 -5.21 -13.93
CA PRO A 35 -11.85 -4.48 -13.90
C PRO A 35 -12.69 -4.81 -12.67
N VAL A 36 -12.64 -6.06 -12.18
CA VAL A 36 -13.37 -6.48 -10.97
C VAL A 36 -12.85 -5.75 -9.74
N LEU A 37 -11.53 -5.65 -9.57
CA LEU A 37 -10.93 -4.90 -8.46
C LEU A 37 -11.28 -3.41 -8.56
N ARG A 38 -11.11 -2.82 -9.75
CA ARG A 38 -11.41 -1.41 -10.00
C ARG A 38 -12.88 -1.07 -9.72
N ASP A 39 -13.79 -1.87 -10.25
CA ASP A 39 -15.23 -1.61 -10.13
C ASP A 39 -15.71 -1.91 -8.70
N GLY A 40 -15.11 -2.90 -8.03
CA GLY A 40 -15.29 -3.16 -6.60
C GLY A 40 -14.85 -1.99 -5.72
N ILE A 41 -13.64 -1.45 -5.94
CA ILE A 41 -13.14 -0.25 -5.24
C ILE A 41 -14.10 0.93 -5.46
N LYS A 42 -14.52 1.20 -6.70
CA LYS A 42 -15.46 2.28 -7.01
C LYS A 42 -16.81 2.11 -6.30
N SER A 43 -17.36 0.89 -6.30
CA SER A 43 -18.62 0.58 -5.63
C SER A 43 -18.52 0.79 -4.12
N ALA A 44 -17.46 0.26 -3.50
CA ALA A 44 -17.20 0.40 -2.07
C ALA A 44 -16.99 1.87 -1.68
N ALA A 45 -16.18 2.62 -2.44
CA ALA A 45 -15.94 4.04 -2.20
C ALA A 45 -17.24 4.85 -2.25
N LYS A 46 -18.10 4.59 -3.23
CA LYS A 46 -19.42 5.23 -3.33
C LYS A 46 -20.33 4.89 -2.14
N ALA A 47 -20.41 3.61 -1.77
CA ALA A 47 -21.23 3.18 -0.64
C ALA A 47 -20.77 3.80 0.70
N MET A 48 -19.47 3.98 0.86
CA MET A 48 -18.84 4.54 2.06
C MET A 48 -18.65 6.06 2.01
N GLN A 49 -19.09 6.72 0.93
CA GLN A 49 -18.89 8.17 0.71
C GLN A 49 -17.41 8.60 0.78
N LEU A 50 -16.50 7.73 0.32
CA LEU A 50 -15.07 8.01 0.24
C LEU A 50 -14.72 8.71 -1.07
N GLY A 51 -13.68 9.54 -1.03
CA GLY A 51 -13.17 10.20 -2.23
C GLY A 51 -12.61 9.21 -3.25
N GLU A 52 -12.68 9.58 -4.52
CA GLU A 52 -11.97 8.85 -5.57
C GLU A 52 -10.47 8.78 -5.23
N GLY A 53 -9.87 7.59 -5.37
CA GLY A 53 -8.46 7.36 -5.03
C GLY A 53 -8.20 6.87 -3.60
N CYS A 54 -9.25 6.62 -2.78
CA CYS A 54 -9.10 6.05 -1.44
C CYS A 54 -8.36 4.69 -1.44
N MET A 55 -8.35 3.99 -2.57
CA MET A 55 -7.47 2.86 -2.84
C MET A 55 -6.96 2.98 -4.28
N ASN A 56 -5.65 3.07 -4.46
CA ASN A 56 -5.06 3.35 -5.76
C ASN A 56 -3.70 2.67 -5.96
N ASN A 57 -3.30 2.51 -7.22
CA ASN A 57 -2.04 1.89 -7.63
C ASN A 57 -1.02 2.90 -8.18
N HIS A 58 -1.14 4.18 -7.83
CA HIS A 58 -0.28 5.23 -8.37
C HIS A 58 1.19 4.97 -7.98
N THR A 59 1.43 4.53 -6.74
CA THR A 59 2.77 4.15 -6.28
C THR A 59 3.40 3.05 -7.15
N ALA A 60 2.61 2.14 -7.73
CA ALA A 60 3.12 1.12 -8.64
C ALA A 60 3.65 1.70 -9.96
N LEU A 61 3.25 2.91 -10.39
CA LEU A 61 3.77 3.52 -11.63
C LEU A 61 5.26 3.86 -11.52
N PHE A 62 5.78 4.02 -10.31
CA PHE A 62 7.17 4.41 -10.05
C PHE A 62 8.09 3.22 -9.71
N ILE A 63 7.57 2.00 -9.72
CA ILE A 63 8.34 0.79 -9.42
C ILE A 63 8.74 0.12 -10.73
N ALA A 64 10.05 -0.14 -10.91
CA ALA A 64 10.55 -0.87 -12.07
C ALA A 64 9.90 -2.26 -12.16
N PRO A 65 9.60 -2.78 -13.37
CA PRO A 65 8.86 -4.05 -13.53
C PRO A 65 9.47 -5.23 -12.76
N ASN A 66 10.79 -5.43 -12.84
CA ASN A 66 11.47 -6.52 -12.13
C ASN A 66 11.35 -6.36 -10.61
N THR A 67 11.42 -5.13 -10.11
CA THR A 67 11.23 -4.82 -8.69
C THR A 67 9.80 -5.14 -8.24
N LYS A 68 8.78 -4.90 -9.07
CA LYS A 68 7.40 -5.30 -8.73
C LYS A 68 7.28 -6.80 -8.49
N THR A 69 7.86 -7.61 -9.38
CA THR A 69 7.86 -9.08 -9.27
C THR A 69 8.54 -9.52 -8.00
N SER A 70 9.74 -8.99 -7.70
CA SER A 70 10.44 -9.28 -6.45
C SER A 70 9.62 -8.90 -5.21
N LEU A 71 9.10 -7.66 -5.16
CA LEU A 71 8.28 -7.19 -4.03
C LEU A 71 7.06 -8.08 -3.79
N HIS A 72 6.42 -8.54 -4.86
CA HIS A 72 5.25 -9.40 -4.75
C HIS A 72 5.61 -10.81 -4.26
N ASN A 73 6.68 -11.39 -4.78
CA ASN A 73 7.15 -12.70 -4.34
C ASN A 73 7.62 -12.68 -2.88
N GLU A 74 8.34 -11.63 -2.48
CA GLU A 74 8.76 -11.40 -1.10
C GLU A 74 7.54 -11.21 -0.19
N ALA A 75 6.56 -10.38 -0.58
CA ALA A 75 5.33 -10.18 0.19
C ALA A 75 4.54 -11.50 0.41
N ILE A 76 4.47 -12.36 -0.61
CA ILE A 76 3.87 -13.70 -0.49
C ILE A 76 4.67 -14.57 0.49
N SER A 77 6.01 -14.55 0.39
CA SER A 77 6.89 -15.33 1.24
C SER A 77 6.83 -14.89 2.71
N ASP A 78 6.80 -13.59 2.96
CA ASP A 78 6.70 -13.00 4.29
C ASP A 78 5.33 -13.27 4.92
N GLY A 79 4.27 -13.30 4.11
CA GLY A 79 2.92 -13.68 4.52
C GLY A 79 2.28 -12.73 5.53
N ALA A 80 2.79 -11.50 5.66
CA ALA A 80 2.21 -10.50 6.55
C ALA A 80 0.93 -9.90 5.94
N VAL A 81 -0.20 -10.17 6.59
CA VAL A 81 -1.55 -9.86 6.10
C VAL A 81 -2.09 -8.59 6.76
N ILE A 82 -2.64 -7.68 5.95
CA ILE A 82 -3.40 -6.50 6.39
C ILE A 82 -4.91 -6.78 6.36
N PHE A 83 -5.37 -7.55 5.36
CA PHE A 83 -6.77 -7.88 5.14
C PHE A 83 -6.87 -9.20 4.37
N ASP A 84 -7.80 -10.08 4.76
CA ASP A 84 -8.02 -11.36 4.09
C ASP A 84 -9.48 -11.77 4.18
N GLU A 85 -10.20 -11.60 3.07
CA GLU A 85 -11.61 -12.00 2.93
C GLU A 85 -11.85 -12.60 1.54
N PRO A 86 -12.92 -13.39 1.35
CA PRO A 86 -13.25 -13.95 0.05
C PRO A 86 -13.24 -12.90 -1.07
N GLY A 87 -12.34 -13.08 -2.03
CA GLY A 87 -12.20 -12.22 -3.19
C GLY A 87 -11.05 -11.20 -3.11
N LEU A 88 -10.57 -10.82 -1.92
CA LEU A 88 -9.48 -9.86 -1.76
C LEU A 88 -8.57 -10.20 -0.57
N GLN A 89 -7.29 -10.35 -0.88
CA GLN A 89 -6.21 -10.44 0.10
C GLN A 89 -5.27 -9.25 -0.09
N VAL A 90 -4.91 -8.61 1.01
CA VAL A 90 -3.99 -7.47 1.06
C VAL A 90 -2.80 -7.86 1.92
N LEU A 91 -1.65 -8.04 1.28
CA LEU A 91 -0.37 -8.31 1.94
C LEU A 91 0.37 -6.99 2.20
N THR A 92 1.29 -6.98 3.15
CA THR A 92 2.24 -5.88 3.30
C THR A 92 3.33 -5.98 2.24
N ALA A 93 3.83 -4.85 1.74
CA ALA A 93 5.12 -4.85 1.05
C ALA A 93 6.25 -5.26 2.02
N PRO A 94 7.38 -5.78 1.50
CA PRO A 94 8.53 -6.15 2.32
C PRO A 94 8.99 -4.98 3.20
N TRP A 95 9.34 -5.27 4.46
CA TRP A 95 9.65 -4.23 5.45
C TRP A 95 10.75 -3.28 5.01
N MET A 96 11.80 -3.81 4.39
CA MET A 96 12.91 -3.01 3.88
C MET A 96 12.47 -2.03 2.79
N TYR A 97 11.56 -2.46 1.92
CA TYR A 97 10.97 -1.58 0.91
C TYR A 97 10.14 -0.47 1.57
N CYS A 98 9.30 -0.80 2.55
CA CYS A 98 8.50 0.17 3.29
C CYS A 98 9.37 1.23 3.99
N LEU A 99 10.46 0.79 4.64
CA LEU A 99 11.45 1.66 5.26
C LEU A 99 12.04 2.64 4.26
N VAL A 100 12.62 2.13 3.16
CA VAL A 100 13.28 2.98 2.15
C VAL A 100 12.28 3.93 1.49
N ALA A 101 11.07 3.47 1.15
CA ALA A 101 10.03 4.30 0.55
C ALA A 101 9.59 5.44 1.48
N LYS A 102 9.50 5.19 2.80
CA LYS A 102 9.17 6.24 3.77
C LYS A 102 10.32 7.21 4.01
N LEU A 103 11.56 6.73 4.10
CA LEU A 103 12.74 7.60 4.19
C LEU A 103 12.89 8.49 2.95
N GLU A 104 12.62 7.97 1.76
CA GLU A 104 12.63 8.73 0.51
C GLU A 104 11.56 9.84 0.52
N LYS A 105 10.33 9.54 0.97
CA LYS A 105 9.28 10.55 1.16
C LYS A 105 9.68 11.60 2.21
N ALA A 106 10.27 11.21 3.33
CA ALA A 106 10.72 12.11 4.37
C ALA A 106 11.85 13.06 3.89
N GLY A 107 12.68 12.62 2.94
CA GLY A 107 13.75 13.42 2.35
C GLY A 107 13.32 14.39 1.24
N LYS A 108 12.10 14.29 0.72
CA LYS A 108 11.61 15.15 -0.37
C LYS A 108 11.26 16.56 0.12
N ARG A 109 12.05 17.55 -0.32
CA ARG A 109 11.80 18.98 -0.05
C ARG A 109 10.38 19.38 -0.49
N GLY A 110 9.63 20.02 0.42
CA GLY A 110 8.29 20.58 0.15
C GLY A 110 7.12 19.58 0.23
N ASN A 111 7.38 18.27 0.23
CA ASN A 111 6.32 17.25 0.23
C ASN A 111 6.36 16.28 1.43
N ALA A 112 7.46 16.29 2.19
CA ALA A 112 7.59 15.50 3.41
C ALA A 112 6.48 15.82 4.42
N LYS A 113 5.84 14.79 4.96
CA LYS A 113 4.85 14.91 6.04
C LYS A 113 5.54 14.78 7.39
N SER A 114 4.98 15.42 8.41
CA SER A 114 5.52 15.39 9.78
C SER A 114 5.63 13.98 10.36
N TYR A 115 4.81 13.05 9.88
CA TYR A 115 4.80 11.65 10.31
C TYR A 115 5.72 10.73 9.52
N ASP A 116 6.32 11.14 8.38
CA ASP A 116 7.03 10.20 7.50
C ASP A 116 8.27 9.58 8.18
N MET A 117 9.03 10.35 8.97
CA MET A 117 10.17 9.83 9.71
C MET A 117 9.74 8.90 10.85
N SER A 118 8.65 9.24 11.55
CA SER A 118 8.10 8.39 12.61
C SER A 118 7.49 7.12 12.06
N ASP A 119 6.89 7.15 10.87
CA ASP A 119 6.37 5.96 10.18
C ASP A 119 7.52 5.06 9.73
N ALA A 120 8.63 5.64 9.26
CA ALA A 120 9.82 4.91 8.83
C ALA A 120 10.43 4.08 9.96
N SER A 121 10.51 4.64 11.18
CA SER A 121 11.11 3.95 12.33
C SER A 121 10.33 2.72 12.79
N GLN A 122 9.07 2.57 12.39
CA GLN A 122 8.24 1.41 12.76
C GLN A 122 8.56 0.15 11.95
N TYR A 123 9.43 0.27 10.94
CA TYR A 123 9.86 -0.85 10.10
C TYR A 123 11.22 -1.45 10.52
N LEU A 124 11.74 -1.03 11.68
CA LEU A 124 12.96 -1.54 12.33
C LEU A 124 12.59 -2.44 13.50
#